data_AF-A0A9D5QG23-F1
#
_entry.id   AF-A0A9D5QG23-F1
#
_cell.length_a   1.000
_cell.length_b   1.000
_cell.length_c   1.000
_cell.angle_alpha   90.00
_cell.angle_beta   90.00
_cell.angle_gamma   90.00
#
_symmetry.space_group_name_H-M   'P 1'
#
loop_
_entity.id
_entity.type
_entity.pdbx_description
1 polymer ?
#
loop_
_entity_poly.entity_id
_entity_poly.type
_entity_poly.pdbx_seq_one_letter_code
_entity_poly.pdbx_strand_id
1 'polypeptide(L)' 'MAQAIANSEVIEDFLPSPDELVLKEDNVKVTLELSKRSVSLFKRFAQKRGYKYQRMIRNLLDQYAERALGK' A
#
# COMPACT_ATOMS: atom_id res chain seq x y z
N MET A 1 20.14 38.04 6.92
CA MET A 1 19.46 36.79 7.31
C MET A 1 18.03 37.13 7.69
N ALA A 2 17.03 36.36 7.24
CA ALA A 2 15.62 36.71 7.44
C ALA A 2 15.24 36.62 8.93
N GLN A 3 14.62 37.68 9.48
CA GLN A 3 14.22 37.81 10.90
C GLN A 3 13.38 36.62 11.41
N ALA A 4 12.70 35.91 10.52
CA ALA A 4 11.92 34.71 10.84
C ALA A 4 12.77 33.56 11.40
N ILE A 5 14.01 33.40 10.96
CA ILE A 5 14.92 32.33 11.43
C ILE A 5 15.53 32.71 12.79
N ALA A 6 15.72 34.01 13.06
CA ALA A 6 16.30 34.46 14.32
C ALA A 6 15.33 34.31 15.51
N ASN A 7 14.02 34.32 15.25
CA ASN A 7 12.97 34.21 16.27
C ASN A 7 12.30 32.82 16.30
N SER A 8 12.87 31.80 15.62
CA SER A 8 12.31 30.45 15.61
C SER A 8 12.75 29.65 16.83
N GLU A 9 11.85 28.83 17.35
CA GLU A 9 12.14 27.84 18.38
C GLU A 9 12.86 26.62 17.77
N VAL A 10 13.96 26.19 18.37
CA VAL A 10 14.70 25.00 17.94
C VAL A 10 14.03 23.79 18.57
N ILE A 11 13.53 22.88 17.74
CA ILE A 11 12.89 21.63 18.15
C ILE A 11 13.82 20.47 17.75
N GLU A 12 13.95 19.47 18.62
CA GLU A 12 14.70 18.25 18.29
C GLU A 12 14.04 17.50 17.12
N ASP A 13 14.85 16.87 16.27
CA ASP A 13 14.32 16.08 15.16
C ASP A 13 13.57 14.86 15.71
N PHE A 14 12.25 14.90 15.59
CA PHE A 14 11.32 13.85 16.03
C PHE A 14 10.83 12.99 14.87
N LEU A 15 11.30 13.24 13.65
CA LEU A 15 10.85 12.48 12.49
C LEU A 15 11.47 11.07 12.53
N PRO A 16 10.65 10.01 12.38
CA PRO A 16 11.18 8.67 12.18
C PRO A 16 12.05 8.67 10.92
N SER A 17 13.06 7.81 10.91
CA SER A 17 13.87 7.61 9.73
C SER A 17 13.01 7.16 8.54
N PRO A 18 13.40 7.47 7.29
CA PRO A 18 12.63 7.08 6.11
C PRO A 18 12.27 5.59 6.07
N ASP A 19 13.13 4.72 6.61
CA ASP A 19 12.91 3.27 6.69
C ASP A 19 11.79 2.87 7.68
N GLU A 20 11.60 3.66 8.74
CA GLU A 20 10.51 3.48 9.72
C GLU A 20 9.18 4.02 9.21
N LEU A 21 9.21 4.93 8.24
CA LEU A 21 8.02 5.43 7.53
C LEU A 21 7.52 4.45 6.46
N VAL A 22 8.30 3.41 6.12
CA VAL A 22 7.86 2.38 5.17
C VAL A 22 6.87 1.45 5.86
N LEU A 23 5.59 1.59 5.53
CA LEU A 23 4.55 0.59 5.80
C LEU A 23 4.89 -0.73 5.10
N LYS A 24 5.63 -1.60 5.79
CA LYS A 24 5.89 -2.97 5.34
C LYS A 24 4.66 -3.83 5.63
N GLU A 25 3.90 -4.13 4.59
CA GLU A 25 2.83 -5.13 4.65
C GLU A 25 3.44 -6.52 4.88
N ASP A 26 2.99 -7.22 5.93
CA ASP A 26 3.39 -8.59 6.26
C ASP A 26 2.72 -9.59 5.30
N ASN A 27 3.35 -9.80 4.15
CA ASN A 27 2.81 -10.58 3.04
C ASN A 27 3.42 -11.99 2.99
N VAL A 28 2.57 -13.01 2.89
CA VAL A 28 2.98 -14.40 2.61
C VAL A 28 2.91 -14.70 1.10
N LYS A 29 3.97 -15.26 0.53
CA LYS A 29 3.97 -15.70 -0.88
C LYS A 29 3.31 -17.07 -1.01
N VAL A 30 2.31 -17.17 -1.89
CA VAL A 30 1.62 -18.41 -2.23
C VAL A 30 1.55 -18.59 -3.74
N THR A 31 1.59 -19.84 -4.20
CA THR A 31 1.31 -20.19 -5.61
C THR A 31 -0.14 -20.62 -5.72
N LEU A 32 -0.93 -19.94 -6.56
CA LEU A 32 -2.35 -20.20 -6.75
C LEU A 32 -2.68 -20.19 -8.25
N GLU A 33 -3.42 -21.19 -8.70
CA GLU A 33 -3.99 -21.19 -10.04
C GLU A 33 -5.26 -20.35 -10.09
N LEU A 34 -5.32 -19.42 -11.05
CA LEU A 34 -6.47 -18.55 -11.27
C LEU A 34 -6.99 -18.73 -12.69
N SER A 35 -8.30 -18.57 -12.87
CA SER A 35 -8.89 -18.64 -14.20
C SER A 35 -8.33 -17.55 -15.13
N LYS A 36 -8.09 -17.90 -16.40
CA LYS A 36 -7.66 -16.93 -17.43
C LYS A 36 -8.63 -15.74 -17.53
N ARG A 37 -9.93 -16.00 -17.37
CA ARG A 37 -10.99 -14.98 -17.40
C ARG A 37 -10.78 -13.94 -16.28
N SER A 38 -10.59 -14.39 -15.04
CA SER A 38 -10.38 -13.51 -13.88
C SER A 38 -9.13 -12.66 -14.05
N VAL A 39 -8.00 -13.29 -14.41
CA VAL A 39 -6.72 -12.56 -14.61
C VAL A 39 -6.84 -11.51 -15.72
N SER A 40 -7.52 -11.83 -16.81
CA SER A 40 -7.72 -10.90 -17.94
C SER A 40 -8.55 -9.68 -17.54
N LEU A 41 -9.56 -9.87 -16.69
CA LEU A 41 -10.38 -8.78 -16.15
C LEU A 41 -9.53 -7.82 -15.28
N PHE A 42 -8.73 -8.34 -14.35
CA PHE A 42 -7.86 -7.50 -13.52
C PHE A 42 -6.80 -6.77 -14.34
N LYS A 43 -6.19 -7.42 -15.34
CA LYS A 43 -5.22 -6.76 -16.24
C LYS A 43 -5.83 -5.58 -16.99
N ARG A 44 -7.08 -5.71 -17.46
CA ARG A 44 -7.80 -4.61 -18.15
C ARG A 44 -8.05 -3.42 -17.21
N PHE A 45 -8.47 -3.67 -15.97
CA PHE A 45 -8.69 -2.59 -15.00
C PHE A 45 -7.39 -1.93 -14.55
N ALA A 46 -6.34 -2.73 -14.34
CA ALA A 46 -5.00 -2.28 -13.99
C ALA A 46 -4.43 -1.29 -15.02
N GLN A 47 -4.54 -1.63 -16.31
CA GLN A 47 -4.09 -0.75 -17.41
C GLN A 47 -4.82 0.60 -17.41
N LYS A 48 -6.14 0.61 -17.15
CA LYS A 48 -6.93 1.85 -17.13
C LYS A 48 -6.59 2.77 -15.96
N ARG A 49 -6.13 2.22 -14.84
CA ARG A 49 -5.94 2.96 -13.57
C ARG A 49 -4.46 3.16 -13.18
N GLY A 50 -3.51 2.63 -13.94
CA GLY A 50 -2.09 2.74 -13.63
C GLY A 50 -1.62 1.91 -12.42
N TYR A 51 -2.37 0.87 -12.04
CA TYR A 51 -2.04 0.01 -10.88
C TYR A 51 -1.55 -1.37 -11.31
N LYS A 52 -0.80 -2.06 -10.44
CA LYS A 52 -0.43 -3.47 -10.65
C LYS A 52 -1.64 -4.37 -10.41
N TYR A 53 -1.98 -5.25 -11.35
CA TYR A 53 -3.14 -6.15 -11.24
C TYR A 53 -3.05 -7.08 -10.03
N GLN A 54 -1.84 -7.45 -9.60
CA GLN A 54 -1.61 -8.26 -8.40
C GLN A 54 -2.16 -7.59 -7.13
N ARG A 55 -2.06 -6.26 -7.04
CA ARG A 55 -2.60 -5.50 -5.90
C ARG A 55 -4.12 -5.59 -5.84
N MET A 56 -4.78 -5.59 -7.00
CA MET A 56 -6.22 -5.77 -7.06
C MET A 56 -6.66 -7.16 -6.58
N ILE A 57 -5.90 -8.20 -6.95
CA ILE A 57 -6.17 -9.57 -6.49
C ILE A 57 -5.99 -9.67 -4.98
N ARG A 58 -4.90 -9.11 -4.43
CA ARG A 58 -4.63 -9.09 -3.00
C ARG A 58 -5.77 -8.40 -2.23
N ASN A 59 -6.12 -7.17 -2.60
CA ASN A 59 -7.19 -6.42 -1.93
C ASN A 59 -8.55 -7.14 -1.98
N LEU A 60 -8.84 -7.87 -3.06
CA LEU A 60 -10.07 -8.67 -3.15
C LEU A 60 -10.07 -9.82 -2.15
N LEU A 61 -8.94 -10.52 -2.00
CA LEU A 61 -8.78 -11.60 -1.02
C LEU A 61 -8.85 -11.08 0.40
N ASP A 62 -8.21 -9.93 0.68
CA ASP A 62 -8.24 -9.30 2.00
C ASP A 62 -9.68 -8.92 2.38
N GLN A 63 -10.42 -8.22 1.50
CA GLN A 63 -11.82 -7.86 1.74
C GLN A 63 -12.72 -9.08 1.94
N TYR A 64 -12.49 -10.15 1.19
CA TYR A 64 -13.24 -11.39 1.36
C TYR A 64 -12.93 -12.03 2.72
N ALA A 65 -11.66 -12.10 3.11
CA ALA A 65 -11.22 -12.64 4.39
C ALA A 65 -11.76 -11.82 5.56
N GLU A 66 -11.67 -10.49 5.52
CA GLU A 66 -12.25 -9.59 6.52
C GLU A 66 -13.75 -9.84 6.71
N ARG A 67 -14.49 -9.92 5.59
CA ARG A 67 -15.93 -10.20 5.64
C ARG A 67 -16.24 -11.60 6.16
N ALA A 68 -15.42 -12.60 5.84
CA ALA A 68 -15.63 -13.98 6.27
C ALA A 68 -15.24 -14.21 7.74
N LEU A 69 -14.23 -13.49 8.23
CA LEU A 69 -13.69 -13.62 9.59
C LEU A 69 -14.38 -12.70 10.60
N GLY A 70 -15.16 -11.71 10.15
CA GLY A 70 -16.05 -10.94 10.99
C GLY A 70 -15.35 -10.21 12.14
N LYS A 71 -14.87 -9.01 11.87
CA LYS A 71 -14.89 -7.93 12.87
C LYS A 71 -15.90 -6.89 12.44
#